data_AF-A0A2K1L1E3-F1
#
_entry.id   AF-A0A2K1L1E3-F1
#
_cell.length_a   1.000
_cell.length_b   1.000
_cell.length_c   1.000
_cell.angle_alpha   90.00
_cell.angle_beta   90.00
_cell.angle_gamma   90.00
#
_symmetry.space_group_name_H-M   'P 1'
#
loop_
_entity.id
_entity.type
_entity.pdbx_description
1 polymer ?
#
loop_
_entity_poly.entity_id
_entity_poly.type
_entity_poly.pdbx_seq_one_letter_code
_entity_poly.pdbx_strand_id
1 'polypeptide(L)'
;MEVDTRDKILAMYPVHFLNFDKDAFTADVVNAVIEISMSNFTEMERCATRMLNITSTESQEALQQGLSAVFEKFLSKFIEEDLAPWEAYCREVCFKVPDGMVLPEKLDASVVAMEDADAKLDAELISLRERKATAEKEAAELRRDVKALEALVEAKANFMDAFDQLQNLPLVDDLGNVVRELRKNVEEANALRAQRYQRLFPADTSDAL
;
A
#
# COMPACT_ATOMS: atom_id res chain seq x y z
N MET A 1 29.11 44.07 -29.62
CA MET A 1 29.26 42.64 -29.31
C MET A 1 28.48 42.36 -28.02
N GLU A 2 27.18 42.67 -28.04
CA GLU A 2 26.28 42.68 -26.86
C GLU A 2 24.91 42.04 -27.18
N VAL A 3 24.65 41.74 -28.45
CA VAL A 3 23.39 41.16 -28.94
C VAL A 3 23.26 39.69 -28.48
N ASP A 4 24.38 38.97 -28.43
CA ASP A 4 24.42 37.54 -28.10
C ASP A 4 23.97 37.23 -26.66
N THR A 5 24.23 38.14 -25.70
CA THR A 5 23.85 37.93 -24.30
C THR A 5 22.37 38.22 -24.06
N ARG A 6 21.81 39.25 -24.71
CA ARG A 6 20.39 39.62 -24.58
C ARG A 6 19.48 38.57 -25.21
N ASP A 7 19.85 38.05 -26.38
CA ASP A 7 19.08 37.01 -27.05
C ASP A 7 19.09 35.69 -26.27
N LYS A 8 20.23 35.34 -25.64
CA LYS A 8 20.32 34.19 -24.73
C LYS A 8 19.45 34.36 -23.47
N ILE A 9 19.45 35.55 -22.86
CA ILE A 9 18.60 35.85 -21.69
C ILE A 9 17.11 35.81 -22.05
N LEU A 10 16.73 36.35 -23.20
CA LEU A 10 15.34 36.32 -23.69
C LEU A 10 14.89 34.89 -24.05
N ALA A 11 15.79 34.04 -24.56
CA ALA A 11 15.52 32.62 -24.78
C ALA A 11 15.35 31.84 -23.47
N MET A 12 16.03 32.26 -22.41
CA MET A 12 15.95 31.70 -21.06
C MET A 12 14.72 32.18 -20.27
N TYR A 13 14.01 33.22 -20.73
CA TYR A 13 12.86 33.79 -20.02
C TYR A 13 11.73 32.80 -19.68
N PRO A 14 11.24 31.93 -20.59
CA PRO A 14 10.17 30.99 -20.24
C PRO A 14 10.61 30.06 -19.10
N VAL A 15 11.85 29.57 -19.17
CA VAL A 15 12.40 28.64 -18.19
C VAL A 15 12.61 29.33 -16.82
N HIS A 16 13.09 30.57 -16.79
CA HIS A 16 13.42 31.26 -15.53
C HIS A 16 12.29 32.09 -14.93
N PHE A 17 11.35 32.59 -15.72
CA PHE A 17 10.24 33.41 -15.24
C PHE A 17 8.92 32.64 -15.12
N LEU A 18 8.63 31.75 -16.09
CA LEU A 18 7.42 30.91 -16.03
C LEU A 18 7.67 29.60 -15.28
N ASN A 19 8.93 29.26 -15.02
CA ASN A 19 9.36 28.04 -14.31
C ASN A 19 8.84 26.75 -14.98
N PHE A 20 8.68 26.76 -16.30
CA PHE A 20 8.40 25.57 -17.09
C PHE A 20 8.99 25.70 -18.49
N ASP A 21 9.29 24.55 -19.09
CA ASP A 21 9.69 24.47 -20.49
C ASP A 21 8.46 24.66 -21.37
N LYS A 22 8.45 25.72 -22.19
CA LYS A 22 7.31 26.08 -23.05
C LYS A 22 6.96 24.98 -24.05
N ASP A 23 7.97 24.27 -24.55
CA ASP A 23 7.81 23.26 -25.57
C ASP A 23 7.24 21.98 -24.93
N ALA A 24 7.74 21.62 -23.75
CA ALA A 24 7.20 20.54 -22.94
C ALA A 24 5.74 20.80 -22.53
N PHE A 25 5.43 22.01 -22.04
CA PHE A 25 4.06 22.38 -21.67
C PHE A 25 3.09 22.25 -22.84
N THR A 26 3.44 22.78 -24.01
CA THR A 26 2.57 22.66 -25.20
C THR A 26 2.37 21.21 -25.63
N ALA A 27 3.43 20.40 -25.59
CA ALA A 27 3.34 18.98 -25.89
C ALA A 27 2.45 18.23 -24.89
N ASP A 28 2.56 18.53 -23.60
CA ASP A 28 1.75 17.91 -22.55
C ASP A 28 0.26 18.23 -22.73
N VAL A 29 -0.08 19.48 -23.08
CA VAL A 29 -1.47 19.85 -23.36
C VAL A 29 -1.99 19.15 -24.60
N VAL A 30 -1.20 19.10 -25.69
CA VAL A 30 -1.54 18.36 -26.91
C VAL A 30 -1.82 16.89 -26.59
N ASN A 31 -0.92 16.25 -25.86
CA ASN A 31 -1.03 14.85 -25.46
C ASN A 31 -2.26 14.60 -24.59
N ALA A 32 -2.53 15.49 -23.61
CA ALA A 32 -3.70 15.38 -22.74
C ALA A 32 -5.01 15.49 -23.53
N VAL A 33 -5.10 16.41 -24.49
CA VAL A 33 -6.29 16.55 -25.35
C VAL A 33 -6.49 15.31 -26.23
N ILE A 34 -5.41 14.74 -26.77
CA ILE A 34 -5.46 13.49 -27.55
C ILE A 34 -5.92 12.34 -26.65
N GLU A 35 -5.37 12.20 -25.44
CA GLU A 35 -5.72 11.15 -24.49
C GLU A 35 -7.21 11.21 -24.08
N ILE A 36 -7.70 12.40 -23.72
CA ILE A 36 -9.12 12.62 -23.40
C ILE A 36 -10.00 12.27 -24.60
N SER A 37 -9.58 12.66 -25.80
CA SER A 37 -10.31 12.33 -27.03
C SER A 37 -10.37 10.82 -27.22
N MET A 38 -9.24 10.10 -27.14
CA MET A 38 -9.20 8.64 -27.22
C MET A 38 -10.14 7.98 -26.20
N SER A 39 -10.09 8.42 -24.95
CA SER A 39 -10.93 7.90 -23.87
C SER A 39 -12.43 8.08 -24.16
N ASN A 40 -12.83 9.26 -24.65
CA ASN A 40 -14.23 9.55 -25.01
C ASN A 40 -14.73 8.66 -26.16
N PHE A 41 -13.87 8.34 -27.13
CA PHE A 41 -14.24 7.44 -28.23
C PHE A 41 -14.37 5.99 -27.76
N THR A 42 -13.52 5.52 -26.83
CA THR A 42 -13.70 4.21 -26.17
C THR A 42 -15.02 4.15 -25.41
N GLU A 43 -15.40 5.21 -24.68
CA GLU A 43 -16.70 5.27 -24.00
C GLU A 43 -17.88 5.32 -24.99
N MET A 44 -17.72 5.99 -26.14
CA MET A 44 -18.71 6.00 -27.21
C MET A 44 -18.93 4.59 -27.75
N GLU A 45 -17.88 3.81 -28.00
CA GLU A 45 -17.97 2.40 -28.42
C GLU A 45 -18.75 1.57 -27.39
N ARG A 46 -18.41 1.73 -26.10
CA ARG A 46 -19.09 1.04 -25.00
C ARG A 46 -20.57 1.39 -24.93
N CYS A 47 -20.91 2.66 -25.11
CA CYS A 47 -22.29 3.13 -25.12
C CYS A 47 -23.06 2.63 -26.34
N ALA A 48 -22.46 2.70 -27.54
CA ALA A 48 -23.06 2.21 -28.77
C ALA A 48 -23.35 0.70 -28.71
N THR A 49 -22.40 -0.09 -28.19
CA THR A 49 -22.56 -1.54 -27.97
C THR A 49 -23.77 -1.83 -27.09
N ARG A 50 -23.92 -1.08 -26.00
CA ARG A 50 -25.07 -1.21 -25.08
C ARG A 50 -26.39 -0.78 -25.72
N MET A 51 -26.41 0.37 -26.39
CA MET A 51 -27.63 0.94 -26.98
C MET A 51 -28.15 0.12 -28.15
N LEU A 52 -27.25 -0.42 -28.97
CA LEU A 52 -27.59 -1.23 -30.13
C LEU A 52 -27.76 -2.72 -29.79
N ASN A 53 -27.57 -3.09 -28.51
CA ASN A 53 -27.63 -4.46 -28.01
C ASN A 53 -26.81 -5.43 -28.88
N ILE A 54 -25.56 -5.04 -29.17
CA ILE A 54 -24.66 -5.84 -29.99
C ILE A 54 -24.23 -7.06 -29.19
N THR A 55 -24.58 -8.25 -29.69
CA THR A 55 -24.24 -9.53 -29.05
C THR A 55 -23.37 -10.43 -29.93
N SER A 56 -23.26 -10.13 -31.22
CA SER A 56 -22.44 -10.89 -32.17
C SER A 56 -21.07 -10.26 -32.34
N THR A 57 -20.05 -11.10 -32.45
CA THR A 57 -18.65 -10.68 -32.68
C THR A 57 -18.52 -9.87 -33.98
N GLU A 58 -19.18 -10.30 -35.06
CA GLU A 58 -19.16 -9.60 -36.36
C GLU A 58 -19.68 -8.16 -36.26
N SER A 59 -20.78 -7.94 -35.52
CA SER A 59 -21.35 -6.59 -35.35
C SER A 59 -20.50 -5.72 -34.42
N GLN A 60 -19.79 -6.32 -33.47
CA GLN A 60 -18.82 -5.62 -32.62
C GLN A 60 -17.59 -5.19 -33.43
N GLU A 61 -17.04 -6.07 -34.26
CA GLU A 61 -15.92 -5.76 -35.14
C GLU A 61 -16.29 -4.66 -36.15
N ALA A 62 -17.49 -4.73 -36.74
CA ALA A 62 -17.98 -3.70 -37.65
C ALA A 62 -18.15 -2.34 -36.95
N LEU A 63 -18.64 -2.31 -35.71
CA LEU A 63 -18.73 -1.09 -34.91
C LEU A 63 -17.35 -0.52 -34.60
N GLN A 64 -16.41 -1.35 -34.19
CA GLN A 64 -15.02 -0.96 -33.90
C GLN A 64 -14.31 -0.38 -35.13
N GLN A 65 -14.48 -1.01 -36.29
CA GLN A 65 -13.93 -0.49 -37.54
C GLN A 65 -14.56 0.86 -37.91
N GLY A 66 -15.89 0.98 -37.80
CA GLY A 66 -16.60 2.22 -38.09
C GLY A 66 -16.17 3.38 -37.19
N LEU A 67 -16.09 3.14 -35.88
CA LEU A 67 -15.67 4.14 -34.91
C LEU A 67 -14.20 4.50 -35.07
N SER A 68 -13.32 3.53 -35.30
CA SER A 68 -11.89 3.79 -35.58
C SER A 68 -11.73 4.67 -36.82
N ALA A 69 -12.49 4.42 -37.89
CA ALA A 69 -12.43 5.23 -39.11
C ALA A 69 -12.94 6.67 -38.91
N VAL A 70 -13.96 6.87 -38.07
CA VAL A 70 -14.43 8.21 -37.69
C VAL A 70 -13.38 8.90 -36.81
N PHE A 71 -12.81 8.16 -35.87
CA PHE A 71 -11.81 8.66 -34.93
C PHE A 71 -10.55 9.13 -35.64
N GLU A 72 -9.98 8.31 -36.54
CA GLU A 72 -8.79 8.67 -37.32
C GLU A 72 -9.01 9.95 -38.12
N LYS A 73 -10.17 10.08 -38.78
CA LYS A 73 -10.51 11.30 -39.54
C LYS A 73 -10.72 12.51 -38.66
N PHE A 74 -11.34 12.34 -37.51
CA PHE A 74 -11.55 13.41 -36.55
C PHE A 74 -10.21 13.88 -35.97
N LEU A 75 -9.38 12.95 -35.49
CA LEU A 75 -8.08 13.23 -34.93
C LEU A 75 -7.16 13.90 -35.95
N SER A 76 -7.04 13.36 -37.17
CA SER A 76 -6.15 13.93 -38.17
C SER A 76 -6.54 15.38 -38.46
N LYS A 77 -7.84 15.64 -38.63
CA LYS A 77 -8.34 16.97 -38.89
C LYS A 77 -8.16 17.91 -37.69
N PHE A 78 -8.55 17.48 -36.49
CA PHE A 78 -8.45 18.30 -35.29
C PHE A 78 -7.00 18.63 -34.92
N ILE A 79 -6.10 17.66 -35.05
CA ILE A 79 -4.66 17.86 -34.82
C ILE A 79 -4.09 18.86 -35.84
N GLU A 80 -4.40 18.69 -37.13
CA GLU A 80 -3.83 19.53 -38.18
C GLU A 80 -4.44 20.95 -38.24
N GLU A 81 -5.75 21.07 -38.11
CA GLU A 81 -6.45 22.35 -38.34
C GLU A 81 -6.61 23.19 -37.08
N ASP A 82 -6.72 22.58 -35.90
CA ASP A 82 -7.01 23.31 -34.67
C ASP A 82 -5.82 23.29 -33.71
N LEU A 83 -5.22 22.11 -33.49
CA LEU A 83 -4.23 21.92 -32.44
C LEU A 83 -2.83 22.41 -32.86
N ALA A 84 -2.40 22.14 -34.09
CA ALA A 84 -1.10 22.59 -34.59
C ALA A 84 -0.98 24.13 -34.70
N PRO A 85 -1.99 24.87 -35.20
CA PRO A 85 -1.96 26.33 -35.17
C PRO A 85 -1.99 26.91 -33.75
N TRP A 86 -2.75 26.29 -32.85
CA TRP A 86 -2.76 26.68 -31.44
C TRP A 86 -1.39 26.50 -30.79
N GLU A 87 -0.75 25.36 -31.02
CA GLU A 87 0.59 25.04 -30.51
C GLU A 87 1.63 26.03 -31.03
N ALA A 88 1.62 26.31 -32.35
CA ALA A 88 2.49 27.31 -32.96
C ALA A 88 2.26 28.70 -32.35
N TYR A 89 1.00 29.12 -32.17
CA TYR A 89 0.67 30.40 -31.55
C TYR A 89 1.19 30.49 -30.11
N CYS A 90 1.04 29.42 -29.33
CA CYS A 90 1.57 29.35 -27.97
C CYS A 90 3.10 29.50 -27.93
N ARG A 91 3.82 28.77 -28.79
CA ARG A 91 5.30 28.77 -28.84
C ARG A 91 5.88 30.10 -29.32
N GLU A 92 5.24 30.73 -30.30
CA GLU A 92 5.75 31.94 -30.98
C GLU A 92 5.26 33.25 -30.36
N VAL A 93 4.08 33.25 -29.74
CA VAL A 93 3.43 34.48 -29.26
C VAL A 93 3.19 34.47 -27.76
N CYS A 94 2.52 33.45 -27.22
CA CYS A 94 2.09 33.45 -25.81
C CYS A 94 3.25 33.42 -24.82
N PHE A 95 4.28 32.63 -25.12
CA PHE A 95 5.42 32.43 -24.21
C PHE A 95 6.66 33.27 -24.57
N LYS A 96 6.52 34.22 -25.50
CA LYS A 96 7.60 35.14 -25.88
C LYS A 96 7.48 36.44 -25.09
N VAL A 97 8.62 36.97 -24.61
CA VAL A 97 8.68 38.33 -24.08
C VAL A 97 8.46 39.32 -25.25
N PRO A 98 7.51 40.25 -25.15
CA PRO A 98 7.33 41.28 -26.17
C PRO A 98 8.60 42.13 -26.35
N ASP A 99 8.92 42.45 -27.61
CA ASP A 99 10.08 43.26 -27.93
C ASP A 99 9.96 44.65 -27.26
N GLY A 100 10.99 45.04 -26.52
CA GLY A 100 11.04 46.32 -25.79
C GLY A 100 10.63 46.24 -24.31
N MET A 101 10.19 45.09 -23.80
CA MET A 101 10.14 44.89 -22.35
C MET A 101 11.54 44.69 -21.77
N VAL A 102 11.79 45.39 -20.66
CA VAL A 102 12.99 45.20 -19.83
C VAL A 102 12.58 44.33 -18.65
N LEU A 103 13.23 43.17 -18.54
CA LEU A 103 13.05 42.27 -17.42
C LEU A 103 13.68 42.88 -16.16
N PRO A 104 13.05 42.76 -14.97
CA PRO A 104 13.65 43.25 -13.74
C PRO A 104 15.02 42.60 -13.51
N GLU A 105 16.10 43.39 -13.39
CA GLU A 105 17.49 42.94 -13.15
C GLU A 105 17.68 42.06 -11.90
N LYS A 106 16.66 41.96 -11.03
CA LYS A 106 16.73 41.17 -9.79
C LYS A 106 16.58 39.66 -9.99
N LEU A 107 16.41 39.17 -11.21
CA LEU A 107 16.31 37.73 -11.46
C LEU A 107 17.60 37.01 -11.08
N ASP A 108 18.76 37.62 -11.31
CA ASP A 108 20.08 36.98 -11.11
C ASP A 108 20.39 36.67 -9.63
N ALA A 109 19.99 37.54 -8.70
CA ALA A 109 20.17 37.29 -7.26
C ALA A 109 19.16 36.28 -6.69
N SER A 110 18.00 36.14 -7.33
CA SER A 110 16.97 35.16 -6.94
C SER A 110 17.29 33.76 -7.47
N VAL A 111 17.86 33.65 -8.67
CA VAL A 111 18.20 32.36 -9.30
C VAL A 111 19.38 31.69 -8.59
N VAL A 112 20.43 32.44 -8.23
CA VAL A 112 21.57 31.89 -7.46
C VAL A 112 21.12 31.47 -6.04
N ALA A 113 20.19 32.20 -5.42
CA ALA A 113 19.61 31.81 -4.14
C ALA A 113 18.68 30.58 -4.24
N MET A 114 18.18 30.28 -5.44
CA MET A 114 17.30 29.15 -5.73
C MET A 114 18.08 27.85 -5.95
N GLU A 115 19.27 27.89 -6.55
CA GLU A 115 20.14 26.71 -6.72
C GLU A 115 20.62 26.14 -5.37
N ASP A 116 21.04 27.00 -4.43
CA ASP A 116 21.40 26.58 -3.06
C ASP A 116 20.20 26.06 -2.26
N ALA A 117 19.00 26.60 -2.54
CA ALA A 117 17.76 26.13 -1.94
C ALA A 117 17.33 24.77 -2.51
N ASP A 118 17.48 24.55 -3.81
CA ASP A 118 17.13 23.30 -4.50
C ASP A 118 18.04 22.15 -4.04
N ALA A 119 19.35 22.37 -3.95
CA ALA A 119 20.28 21.34 -3.44
C ALA A 119 19.96 20.94 -1.99
N LYS A 120 19.54 21.89 -1.16
CA LYS A 120 19.09 21.62 0.21
C LYS A 120 17.76 20.87 0.22
N LEU A 121 16.82 21.25 -0.66
CA LEU A 121 15.52 20.61 -0.76
C LEU A 121 15.66 19.15 -1.21
N ASP A 122 16.53 18.88 -2.17
CA ASP A 122 16.86 17.53 -2.64
C ASP A 122 17.47 16.67 -1.52
N ALA A 123 18.38 17.23 -0.72
CA ALA A 123 18.95 16.54 0.43
C ALA A 123 17.89 16.21 1.50
N GLU A 124 16.97 17.14 1.80
CA GLU A 124 15.84 16.90 2.70
C GLU A 124 14.90 15.82 2.13
N LEU A 125 14.65 15.84 0.82
CA LEU A 125 13.78 14.89 0.16
C LEU A 125 14.37 13.47 0.17
N ILE A 126 15.68 13.33 -0.06
CA ILE A 126 16.42 12.06 0.11
C ILE A 126 16.27 11.56 1.55
N SER A 127 16.53 12.42 2.54
CA SER A 127 16.41 12.06 3.96
C SER A 127 15.00 11.61 4.33
N LEU A 128 13.96 12.28 3.82
CA LEU A 128 12.57 11.91 4.05
C LEU A 128 12.22 10.56 3.39
N ARG A 129 12.73 10.30 2.18
CA ARG A 129 12.56 9.01 1.50
C ARG A 129 13.19 7.87 2.30
N GLU A 130 14.41 8.06 2.80
CA GLU A 130 15.11 7.08 3.65
C GLU A 130 14.34 6.82 4.94
N ARG A 131 13.91 7.87 5.64
CA ARG A 131 13.08 7.74 6.85
C ARG A 131 11.78 6.99 6.59
N LYS A 132 11.12 7.26 5.47
CA LYS A 132 9.89 6.56 5.08
C LYS A 132 10.16 5.07 4.86
N ALA A 133 11.23 4.73 4.14
CA ALA A 133 11.60 3.34 3.90
C ALA A 133 11.89 2.58 5.21
N THR A 134 12.59 3.22 6.15
CA THR A 134 12.83 2.64 7.48
C THR A 134 11.53 2.43 8.26
N ALA A 135 10.65 3.43 8.30
CA ALA A 135 9.36 3.33 8.98
C ALA A 135 8.45 2.24 8.36
N GLU A 136 8.47 2.07 7.04
CA GLU A 136 7.74 1.00 6.35
C GLU A 136 8.29 -0.38 6.73
N LYS A 137 9.61 -0.53 6.85
CA LYS A 137 10.24 -1.76 7.31
C LYS A 137 9.85 -2.09 8.74
N GLU A 138 9.95 -1.13 9.66
CA GLU A 138 9.55 -1.29 11.06
C GLU A 138 8.07 -1.65 11.18
N ALA A 139 7.19 -0.99 10.41
CA ALA A 139 5.77 -1.30 10.39
C ALA A 139 5.49 -2.72 9.88
N ALA A 140 6.25 -3.20 8.89
CA ALA A 140 6.13 -4.56 8.39
C ALA A 140 6.62 -5.61 9.40
N GLU A 141 7.66 -5.32 10.17
CA GLU A 141 8.11 -6.17 11.29
C GLU A 141 7.05 -6.22 12.39
N LEU A 142 6.56 -5.07 12.83
CA LEU A 142 5.53 -4.98 13.88
C LEU A 142 4.24 -5.72 13.49
N ARG A 143 3.82 -5.63 12.22
CA ARG A 143 2.65 -6.38 11.73
C ARG A 143 2.86 -7.90 11.77
N ARG A 144 4.08 -8.38 11.52
CA ARG A 144 4.39 -9.82 11.65
C ARG A 144 4.30 -10.25 13.10
N ASP A 145 4.84 -9.44 14.01
CA ASP A 145 4.80 -9.73 15.45
C ASP A 145 3.37 -9.76 15.99
N VAL A 146 2.53 -8.80 15.59
CA VAL A 146 1.10 -8.79 15.95
C VAL A 146 0.42 -10.07 15.48
N LYS A 147 0.63 -10.47 14.22
CA LYS A 147 0.03 -11.70 13.68
C LYS A 147 0.52 -12.96 14.41
N ALA A 148 1.80 -13.01 14.79
CA ALA A 148 2.34 -14.12 15.57
C ALA A 148 1.72 -14.18 16.98
N LEU A 149 1.53 -13.02 17.61
CA LEU A 149 0.86 -12.93 18.91
C LEU A 149 -0.61 -13.33 18.84
N GLU A 150 -1.34 -12.91 17.81
CA GLU A 150 -2.73 -13.33 17.58
C GLU A 150 -2.84 -14.85 17.46
N ALA A 151 -1.95 -15.49 16.70
CA ALA A 151 -1.91 -16.95 16.58
C ALA A 151 -1.60 -17.66 17.91
N LEU A 152 -0.73 -17.08 18.74
CA LEU A 152 -0.45 -17.60 20.08
C LEU A 152 -1.66 -17.45 21.02
N VAL A 153 -2.39 -16.35 20.94
CA VAL A 153 -3.61 -16.12 21.70
C VAL A 153 -4.69 -17.14 21.31
N GLU A 154 -4.88 -17.39 20.02
CA GLU A 154 -5.82 -18.39 19.51
C GLU A 154 -5.42 -19.81 19.94
N ALA A 155 -4.14 -20.17 19.81
CA ALA A 155 -3.63 -21.46 20.29
C ALA A 155 -3.87 -21.63 21.79
N LYS A 156 -3.62 -20.59 22.60
CA LYS A 156 -3.88 -20.61 24.03
C LYS A 156 -5.37 -20.81 24.33
N ALA A 157 -6.26 -20.13 23.63
CA ALA A 157 -7.71 -20.31 23.79
C ALA A 157 -8.12 -21.76 23.52
N ASN A 158 -7.67 -22.32 22.40
CA ASN A 158 -7.93 -23.72 22.05
C ASN A 158 -7.39 -24.70 23.11
N PHE A 159 -6.21 -24.43 23.68
CA PHE A 159 -5.66 -25.24 24.77
C PHE A 159 -6.50 -25.15 26.05
N MET A 160 -6.97 -23.96 26.41
CA MET A 160 -7.84 -23.80 27.60
C MET A 160 -9.18 -24.51 27.40
N ASP A 161 -9.79 -24.41 26.21
CA ASP A 161 -11.03 -25.10 25.91
C ASP A 161 -10.86 -26.63 25.97
N ALA A 162 -9.77 -27.16 25.42
CA ALA A 162 -9.45 -28.59 25.50
C ALA A 162 -9.19 -29.04 26.95
N PHE A 163 -8.54 -28.19 27.75
CA PHE A 163 -8.28 -28.45 29.16
C PHE A 163 -9.59 -28.46 29.98
N ASP A 164 -10.48 -27.50 29.76
CA ASP A 164 -11.79 -27.46 30.40
C ASP A 164 -12.64 -28.67 30.01
N GLN A 165 -12.60 -29.10 28.75
CA GLN A 165 -13.27 -30.33 28.31
C GLN A 165 -12.72 -31.56 29.03
N LEU A 166 -11.39 -31.67 29.18
CA LEU A 166 -10.76 -32.78 29.92
C LEU A 166 -11.15 -32.77 31.40
N GLN A 167 -11.18 -31.61 32.06
CA GLN A 167 -11.61 -31.50 33.46
C GLN A 167 -13.07 -31.90 33.66
N ASN A 168 -13.93 -31.63 32.68
CA ASN A 168 -15.35 -31.95 32.75
C ASN A 168 -15.69 -33.39 32.32
N LEU A 169 -14.70 -34.23 32.00
CA LEU A 169 -14.96 -35.64 31.69
C LEU A 169 -15.33 -36.41 32.96
N PRO A 170 -16.45 -37.15 32.96
CA PRO A 170 -16.86 -37.94 34.13
C PRO A 170 -15.83 -39.01 34.52
N LEU A 171 -15.02 -39.46 33.55
CA LEU A 171 -13.91 -40.39 33.78
C LEU A 171 -12.82 -39.82 34.70
N VAL A 172 -12.61 -38.50 34.70
CA VAL A 172 -11.60 -37.84 35.56
C VAL A 172 -12.06 -37.84 37.02
N ASP A 173 -13.34 -37.56 37.25
CA ASP A 173 -13.95 -37.68 38.59
C ASP A 173 -13.96 -39.13 39.06
N ASP A 174 -14.33 -40.08 38.19
CA ASP A 174 -14.31 -41.50 38.48
C ASP A 174 -12.90 -41.99 38.83
N LEU A 175 -11.87 -41.57 38.08
CA LEU A 175 -10.48 -41.89 38.38
C LEU A 175 -10.05 -41.29 39.72
N GLY A 176 -10.44 -40.05 40.01
CA GLY A 176 -10.18 -39.40 41.29
C GLY A 176 -10.82 -40.15 42.47
N ASN A 177 -12.04 -40.66 42.28
CA ASN A 177 -12.75 -41.47 43.26
C ASN A 177 -12.09 -42.85 43.45
N VAL A 178 -11.72 -43.54 42.36
CA VAL A 178 -11.00 -44.83 42.41
C VAL A 178 -9.66 -44.70 43.14
N VAL A 179 -8.89 -43.64 42.87
CA VAL A 179 -7.63 -43.38 43.57
C VAL A 179 -7.85 -43.15 45.08
N ARG A 180 -8.95 -42.47 45.45
CA ARG A 180 -9.32 -42.24 46.85
C ARG A 180 -9.72 -43.54 47.56
N GLU A 181 -10.51 -44.39 46.91
CA GLU A 181 -10.86 -45.71 47.44
C GLU A 181 -9.65 -46.63 47.58
N LEU A 182 -8.78 -46.68 46.56
CA LEU A 182 -7.54 -47.46 46.64
C LEU A 182 -6.66 -47.01 47.79
N ARG A 183 -6.53 -45.70 48.03
CA ARG A 183 -5.79 -45.17 49.18
C ARG A 183 -6.38 -45.67 50.50
N LYS A 184 -7.70 -45.57 50.67
CA LYS A 184 -8.39 -46.03 51.86
C LYS A 184 -8.18 -47.53 52.10
N ASN A 185 -8.33 -48.35 51.05
CA ASN A 185 -8.13 -49.79 51.13
C ASN A 185 -6.68 -50.16 51.50
N VAL A 186 -5.70 -49.40 51.00
CA VAL A 186 -4.28 -49.58 51.38
C VAL A 186 -4.04 -49.20 52.83
N GLU A 187 -4.62 -48.10 53.32
CA GLU A 187 -4.53 -47.70 54.73
C GLU A 187 -5.16 -48.75 55.65
N GLU A 188 -6.33 -49.26 55.29
CA GLU A 188 -7.01 -50.34 56.02
C GLU A 188 -6.19 -51.65 56.02
N ALA A 189 -5.64 -52.04 54.86
CA ALA A 189 -4.78 -53.22 54.75
C ALA A 189 -3.50 -53.08 55.57
N ASN A 190 -2.90 -51.89 55.60
CA ASN A 190 -1.73 -51.59 56.43
C ASN A 190 -2.08 -51.62 57.92
N ALA A 191 -3.23 -51.08 58.32
CA ALA A 191 -3.70 -51.13 59.70
C ALA A 191 -4.00 -52.58 60.15
N LEU A 192 -4.65 -53.38 59.29
CA LEU A 192 -4.90 -54.81 59.53
C LEU A 192 -3.59 -55.59 59.63
N ARG A 193 -2.62 -55.28 58.78
CA ARG A 193 -1.28 -55.88 58.84
C ARG A 193 -0.58 -55.52 60.15
N ALA A 194 -0.63 -54.26 60.57
CA ALA A 194 -0.08 -53.80 61.85
C ALA A 194 -0.75 -54.48 63.06
N GLN A 195 -2.08 -54.58 63.08
CA GLN A 195 -2.81 -55.31 64.12
C GLN A 195 -2.46 -56.80 64.14
N ARG A 196 -2.30 -57.43 62.97
CA ARG A 196 -1.91 -58.85 62.88
C ARG A 196 -0.50 -59.08 63.39
N TYR A 197 0.44 -58.16 63.12
CA TYR A 197 1.77 -58.18 63.73
C TYR A 197 1.69 -58.05 65.25
N GLN A 198 0.87 -57.13 65.77
CA GLN A 198 0.70 -56.90 67.21
C GLN A 198 0.01 -58.07 67.94
N ARG A 199 -0.80 -58.87 67.24
CA ARG A 199 -1.40 -60.11 67.79
C ARG A 199 -0.46 -61.32 67.72
N LEU A 200 0.39 -61.40 66.70
CA LEU A 200 1.37 -62.49 66.54
C LEU A 200 2.62 -62.28 67.39
N PHE A 201 2.93 -61.02 67.70
CA PHE A 201 4.00 -60.59 68.59
C PHE A 201 3.40 -59.58 69.57
N PRO A 202 2.57 -60.02 70.55
CA PRO A 202 2.16 -59.15 71.64
C PRO A 202 3.44 -58.67 72.33
N ALA A 203 3.55 -57.37 72.59
CA ALA A 203 4.61 -56.90 73.45
C ALA A 203 4.48 -57.68 74.77
N ASP A 204 5.52 -58.42 75.13
CA ASP A 204 5.65 -58.98 76.46
C ASP A 204 5.40 -57.84 77.45
N THR A 205 4.23 -57.83 78.07
CA THR A 205 4.06 -57.15 79.36
C THR A 205 4.76 -58.02 80.39
N SER A 206 6.08 -58.07 80.30
CA SER A 206 6.94 -58.39 81.44
C SER A 206 7.25 -57.06 82.12
N ASP A 207 6.29 -56.60 82.91
CA ASP A 207 6.55 -55.81 84.11
C ASP A 207 5.37 -55.97 85.06
N ALA A 208 5.32 -57.15 85.71
CA ALA A 208 4.76 -57.33 87.04
C ALA A 208 5.17 -58.70 87.59
N LEU A 209 6.25 -58.66 88.39
CA LEU A 209 6.66 -59.60 89.45
C LEU A 209 7.19 -60.99 89.06
#